data_AF-A0A8J5K6Y1-F1
#
_entry.id   AF-A0A8J5K6Y1-F1
#
_cell.length_a   1.000
_cell.length_b   1.000
_cell.length_c   1.000
_cell.angle_alpha   90.00
_cell.angle_beta   90.00
_cell.angle_gamma   90.00
#
_symmetry.space_group_name_H-M   'P 1'
#
loop_
_entity.id
_entity.type
_entity.pdbx_description
1 polymer ?
#
loop_
_entity_poly.entity_id
_entity_poly.type
_entity_poly.pdbx_seq_one_letter_code
_entity_poly.pdbx_strand_id
1 'polypeptide(L)'
;KNPDGSFTSHLIDFGLSRVEGGHLTLRCNPYGSHYAPELFKGQPCTPASDIYSLAVMISDTQNTFDNLWPPGVKDLCKKMLCRSPQHRPSLAK
;
A
#
# COMPACT_ATOMS: atom_id res chain seq x y z
N LYS A 1 21.35 -0.80 -8.10
CA LYS A 1 21.37 -1.27 -9.51
C LYS A 1 22.19 -2.54 -9.53
N ASN A 2 21.58 -3.64 -9.96
CA ASN A 2 22.22 -4.94 -10.03
C ASN A 2 23.17 -5.00 -11.24
N PRO A 3 24.09 -5.98 -11.31
CA PRO A 3 25.03 -6.11 -12.42
C PRO A 3 24.37 -6.24 -13.80
N ASP A 4 23.15 -6.79 -13.86
CA ASP A 4 22.33 -6.91 -15.08
C ASP A 4 21.60 -5.62 -15.47
N GLY A 5 21.79 -4.54 -14.72
CA GLY A 5 21.13 -3.26 -14.94
C GLY A 5 19.76 -3.11 -14.27
N SER A 6 19.21 -4.16 -13.64
CA SER A 6 17.94 -4.11 -12.93
C SER A 6 18.04 -3.34 -11.60
N PHE A 7 16.88 -3.03 -11.01
CA PHE A 7 16.78 -2.42 -9.69
C PHE A 7 16.02 -3.34 -8.74
N THR A 8 16.49 -3.41 -7.51
CA THR A 8 15.78 -4.03 -6.38
C THR A 8 15.33 -2.91 -5.46
N SER A 9 14.04 -2.88 -5.16
CA SER A 9 13.50 -2.01 -4.12
C SER A 9 13.53 -2.74 -2.78
N HIS A 10 13.82 -1.99 -1.73
CA HIS A 10 13.77 -2.48 -0.36
C HIS A 10 12.79 -1.60 0.42
N LEU A 11 11.87 -2.23 1.14
CA LEU A 11 11.07 -1.52 2.12
C LEU A 11 11.96 -1.25 3.33
N ILE A 12 12.06 0.03 3.69
CA ILE A 12 12.82 0.51 4.83
C ILE A 12 11.90 1.36 5.70
N ASP A 13 12.34 1.63 6.94
CA ASP A 13 11.56 2.32 7.98
C ASP A 13 10.31 1.56 8.43
N PHE A 14 10.44 0.89 9.58
CA PHE A 14 9.38 0.13 10.24
C PHE A 14 8.85 0.88 11.49
N GLY A 15 9.09 2.19 11.61
CA GLY A 15 8.78 2.95 12.82
C GLY A 15 7.28 2.98 13.20
N LEU A 16 6.39 2.73 12.24
CA LEU A 16 4.93 2.59 12.44
C LEU A 16 4.42 1.16 12.26
N SER A 17 5.32 0.20 11.98
CA SER A 17 4.95 -1.20 11.83
C SER A 17 4.56 -1.81 13.17
N ARG A 18 3.76 -2.87 13.11
CA ARG A 18 3.29 -3.57 14.30
C ARG A 18 3.24 -5.07 14.05
N VAL A 19 3.30 -5.84 15.13
CA VAL A 19 3.02 -7.26 15.12
C VAL A 19 1.52 -7.48 14.88
N GLU A 20 1.18 -8.55 14.15
CA GLU A 20 -0.22 -8.95 13.95
C GLU A 20 -0.92 -9.18 15.30
N GLY A 21 -2.15 -8.67 15.43
CA GLY A 21 -2.88 -8.66 16.70
C GLY A 21 -2.44 -7.56 17.69
N GLY A 22 -1.36 -6.83 17.40
CA GLY A 22 -0.93 -5.67 18.19
C GLY A 22 -1.75 -4.39 17.94
N HIS A 23 -1.71 -3.45 18.88
CA HIS A 23 -2.22 -2.09 18.66
C HIS A 23 -1.15 -1.21 18.00
N LEU A 24 -1.55 -0.18 17.24
CA LEU A 24 -0.59 0.82 16.77
C LEU A 24 -0.07 1.59 17.99
N THR A 25 1.25 1.63 18.19
CA THR A 25 1.90 2.36 19.30
C THR A 25 1.83 3.88 19.09
N LEU A 26 1.74 4.31 17.83
CA LEU A 26 1.57 5.70 17.40
C LEU A 26 0.48 5.79 16.34
N ARG A 27 -0.41 6.77 16.47
CA ARG A 27 -1.27 7.21 15.38
C ARG A 27 -0.53 8.33 14.65
N CYS A 28 -0.02 8.07 13.44
CA CYS A 28 0.44 9.15 12.58
C CYS A 28 -0.73 10.09 12.29
N ASN A 29 -0.41 11.34 11.96
CA ASN A 29 -1.38 12.36 11.57
C ASN A 29 -2.39 11.75 10.58
N PRO A 30 -3.72 11.78 10.86
CA PRO A 30 -4.73 11.15 10.00
C PRO A 30 -4.71 11.69 8.56
N TYR A 31 -4.07 12.83 8.31
CA TYR A 31 -3.90 13.39 6.97
C TYR A 31 -2.75 12.78 6.16
N GLY A 32 -2.12 11.70 6.62
CA GLY A 32 -1.12 10.98 5.81
C GLY A 32 -1.74 10.41 4.53
N SER A 33 -1.17 10.75 3.37
CA SER A 33 -1.76 10.46 2.05
C SER A 33 -2.01 8.98 1.76
N HIS A 34 -1.30 8.06 2.42
CA HIS A 34 -1.33 6.62 2.13
C HIS A 34 -2.21 5.80 3.08
N TYR A 35 -2.98 6.43 3.97
CA TYR A 35 -3.78 5.73 4.99
C TYR A 35 -4.97 4.98 4.39
N ALA A 36 -5.13 3.71 4.79
CA ALA A 36 -6.30 2.91 4.41
C ALA A 36 -7.59 3.41 5.10
N PRO A 37 -8.73 3.42 4.41
CA PRO A 37 -9.97 4.05 4.88
C PRO A 37 -10.53 3.46 6.18
N GLU A 38 -10.28 2.17 6.44
CA GLU A 38 -10.67 1.48 7.67
C GLU A 38 -9.98 2.07 8.92
N LEU A 39 -8.78 2.63 8.78
CA LEU A 39 -8.00 3.17 9.90
C LEU A 39 -8.62 4.44 10.47
N PHE A 40 -9.28 5.25 9.62
CA PHE A 40 -10.05 6.42 10.04
C PHE A 40 -11.28 6.06 10.87
N LYS A 41 -11.77 4.82 10.75
CA LYS A 41 -12.85 4.26 11.56
C LYS A 41 -12.34 3.62 12.86
N GLY A 42 -11.05 3.71 13.13
CA GLY A 42 -10.40 3.06 14.27
C GLY A 42 -10.29 1.54 14.14
N GLN A 43 -10.51 0.98 12.95
CA GLN A 43 -10.33 -0.46 12.72
C GLN A 43 -8.84 -0.83 12.75
N PRO A 44 -8.50 -2.09 13.05
CA PRO A 44 -7.11 -2.54 13.05
C PRO A 44 -6.45 -2.41 11.67
N CYS A 45 -5.18 -2.00 11.63
CA CYS A 45 -4.31 -2.16 10.46
C CYS A 45 -4.05 -3.65 10.17
N THR A 46 -4.31 -4.06 8.95
CA THR A 46 -4.17 -5.47 8.51
C THR A 46 -3.29 -5.52 7.27
N PRO A 47 -2.86 -6.71 6.80
CA PRO A 47 -2.18 -6.81 5.51
C PRO A 47 -2.97 -6.18 4.35
N ALA A 48 -4.31 -6.16 4.42
CA ALA A 48 -5.13 -5.48 3.43
C ALA A 48 -4.96 -3.94 3.47
N SER A 49 -4.60 -3.37 4.62
CA SER A 49 -4.28 -1.94 4.75
C SER A 49 -2.98 -1.60 4.02
N ASP A 50 -1.95 -2.45 4.11
CA ASP A 50 -0.69 -2.29 3.38
C ASP A 50 -0.91 -2.36 1.86
N ILE A 51 -1.80 -3.25 1.39
CA ILE A 51 -2.21 -3.31 -0.02
C ILE A 51 -2.82 -1.98 -0.49
N TYR A 52 -3.66 -1.34 0.32
CA TYR A 52 -4.21 -0.04 -0.02
C TYR A 52 -3.12 1.04 -0.07
N SER A 53 -2.24 1.10 0.94
CA SER A 53 -1.15 2.07 1.01
C SER A 53 -0.19 1.95 -0.19
N LEU A 54 0.14 0.72 -0.60
CA LEU A 54 0.93 0.45 -1.79
C LEU A 54 0.25 0.99 -3.05
N ALA A 55 -1.06 0.80 -3.18
CA ALA A 55 -1.81 1.28 -4.34
C ALA A 55 -1.87 2.81 -4.40
N VAL A 56 -2.03 3.50 -3.27
CA VAL A 56 -1.95 4.96 -3.24
C VAL A 56 -0.58 5.45 -3.72
N MET A 57 0.50 4.87 -3.20
CA MET A 57 1.85 5.23 -3.62
C MET A 57 2.06 5.01 -5.13
N ILE A 58 1.58 3.88 -5.67
CA ILE A 58 1.64 3.61 -7.11
C ILE A 58 0.79 4.62 -7.89
N SER A 59 -0.45 4.89 -7.46
CA SER A 59 -1.35 5.84 -8.13
C SER A 59 -0.82 7.27 -8.14
N ASP A 60 -0.15 7.70 -7.07
CA ASP A 60 0.51 9.01 -7.02
C ASP A 60 1.61 9.12 -8.08
N THR A 61 2.36 8.03 -8.32
CA THR A 61 3.40 7.98 -9.37
C THR A 61 2.84 7.74 -10.78
N GLN A 62 1.65 7.15 -10.93
CA GLN A 62 1.04 6.90 -12.24
C GLN A 62 0.75 8.21 -13.00
N ASN A 63 0.27 9.24 -12.31
CA ASN A 63 0.03 10.55 -12.91
C ASN A 63 1.30 11.17 -13.52
N THR A 64 2.49 10.77 -13.04
CA THR A 64 3.79 11.24 -13.54
C THR A 64 4.33 10.38 -14.69
N PHE A 65 3.92 9.10 -14.79
CA PHE A 65 4.55 8.09 -15.65
C PHE A 65 3.54 7.21 -16.40
N ASP A 66 2.43 7.79 -16.83
CA ASP A 66 1.19 7.07 -17.14
C ASP A 66 1.28 6.03 -18.30
N ASN A 67 2.36 6.08 -19.09
CA ASN A 67 2.68 5.17 -20.20
C ASN A 67 3.79 4.14 -19.89
N LEU A 68 4.40 4.17 -18.69
CA LEU A 68 5.49 3.26 -18.31
C LEU A 68 5.02 2.01 -17.56
N TRP A 69 3.75 1.98 -17.15
CA TRP A 69 3.20 0.87 -16.39
C TRP A 69 2.75 -0.27 -17.31
N PRO A 70 3.09 -1.53 -16.99
CA PRO A 70 2.60 -2.68 -17.72
C PRO A 70 1.06 -2.74 -17.81
N PRO A 71 0.51 -3.35 -18.88
CA PRO A 71 -0.93 -3.59 -18.98
C PRO A 71 -1.47 -4.30 -17.73
N GLY A 72 -2.65 -3.88 -17.25
CA GLY A 72 -3.31 -4.47 -16.09
C GLY A 72 -2.89 -3.89 -14.73
N VAL A 73 -1.78 -3.14 -14.63
CA VAL A 73 -1.38 -2.51 -13.35
C VAL A 73 -2.42 -1.49 -12.89
N LYS A 74 -2.95 -0.66 -13.80
CA LYS A 74 -4.00 0.32 -13.44
C LYS A 74 -5.26 -0.37 -12.88
N ASP A 75 -5.67 -1.48 -13.46
CA ASP A 75 -6.85 -2.22 -12.99
C ASP A 75 -6.58 -2.98 -11.69
N LEU A 76 -5.35 -3.47 -11.49
CA LEU A 76 -4.92 -4.02 -10.21
C LEU A 76 -4.95 -2.94 -9.12
N CYS A 77 -4.38 -1.76 -9.36
CA CYS A 77 -4.42 -0.62 -8.43
C CYS A 77 -5.86 -0.25 -8.05
N LYS A 78 -6.80 -0.19 -9.01
CA LYS A 78 -8.22 0.04 -8.71
C LYS A 78 -8.81 -1.00 -7.75
N LYS A 79 -8.46 -2.28 -7.92
CA LYS A 79 -8.90 -3.35 -7.01
C LYS A 79 -8.27 -3.21 -5.62
N MET A 80 -6.99 -2.85 -5.54
CA MET A 80 -6.28 -2.60 -4.29
C MET A 80 -6.84 -1.40 -3.51
N LEU A 81 -7.30 -0.36 -4.21
CA LEU A 81 -7.95 0.83 -3.64
C LEU A 81 -9.40 0.60 -3.17
N CYS A 82 -9.89 -0.64 -3.16
CA CYS A 82 -11.24 -0.94 -2.66
C CYS A 82 -11.42 -0.47 -1.20
N ARG A 83 -12.53 0.22 -0.91
CA ARG A 83 -12.81 0.72 0.45
C ARG A 83 -13.07 -0.38 1.47
N SER A 84 -13.54 -1.54 1.03
CA SER A 84 -13.75 -2.71 1.89
C SER A 84 -12.51 -3.60 1.84
N PRO A 85 -11.77 -3.78 2.96
CA PRO A 85 -10.51 -4.51 2.96
C PRO A 85 -10.66 -5.98 2.54
N GLN A 86 -11.82 -6.60 2.75
CA GLN A 86 -12.09 -8.00 2.40
C GLN A 86 -12.17 -8.26 0.88
N HIS A 87 -12.40 -7.21 0.09
CA HIS A 87 -12.49 -7.31 -1.38
C HIS A 87 -11.18 -6.92 -2.08
N ARG A 88 -10.14 -6.55 -1.32
CA ARG A 88 -8.82 -6.26 -1.88
C ARG A 88 -8.12 -7.59 -2.24
N PRO A 89 -7.26 -7.60 -3.27
CA PRO A 89 -6.38 -8.73 -3.51
C PRO A 89 -5.46 -8.95 -2.31
N SER A 90 -5.06 -10.21 -2.09
CA SER A 90 -4.13 -10.58 -1.03
C SER A 90 -2.73 -10.81 -1.57
N LEU A 91 -1.73 -10.80 -0.68
CA LEU A 91 -0.36 -11.21 -1.00
C LEU A 91 -0.19 -12.73 -1.06
N ALA A 92 -1.20 -13.50 -0.65
CA ALA A 92 -1.14 -14.96 -0.73
C ALA A 92 -1.20 -15.40 -2.20
N LYS A 93 -0.35 -16.37 -2.55
CA LYS A 93 -0.36 -17.05 -3.85
C LYS A 93 -1.58 -17.93 -4.01
#